data_AF-A0A1G8ETS7-F1
#
_entry.id   AF-A0A1G8ETS7-F1
#
_cell.length_a   1.000
_cell.length_b   1.000
_cell.length_c   1.000
_cell.angle_alpha   90.00
_cell.angle_beta   90.00
_cell.angle_gamma   90.00
#
_symmetry.space_group_name_H-M   'P 1'
#
loop_
_entity.id
_entity.type
_entity.pdbx_description
1 polymer ?
#
loop_
_entity_poly.entity_id
_entity_poly.type
_entity_poly.pdbx_seq_one_letter_code
_entity_poly.pdbx_strand_id
1 'polypeptide(L)'
;MFDHTHYVPILKWKRGEQKALEKLNMSHKAGMTPLIEIQPVPYDHQKSDFKKTVDEHLKDVGTQVKDSWNQNRPIFVEVNTLYDNEDFDEQTLQNGQHPVEFVIDSIESNGTPAIPVTGIYRYQQFHDAIKKVIKKYKRGVCLRLDDSDLSDLNSLNADINTVLDFLEIIPEEVDIILDYKYISHKQKNHLLSSTILTIGEPLSNKLESFSLHRADYCRTLHEG
;
A
#
# COMPACT_ATOMS: atom_id res chain seq x y z
N MET A 1 -8.97 -11.18 10.91
CA MET A 1 -10.22 -10.93 10.16
C MET A 1 -10.54 -9.47 10.37
N PHE A 2 -10.54 -8.69 9.29
CA PHE A 2 -10.89 -7.27 9.33
C PHE A 2 -12.38 -7.15 9.66
N ASP A 3 -12.75 -6.28 10.58
CA ASP A 3 -14.15 -5.92 10.83
C ASP A 3 -14.28 -4.39 10.84
N HIS A 4 -15.49 -3.87 11.07
CA HIS A 4 -15.75 -2.43 11.09
C HIS A 4 -15.01 -1.63 12.17
N THR A 5 -14.35 -2.32 13.12
CA THR A 5 -13.51 -1.73 14.17
C THR A 5 -12.02 -1.84 13.88
N HIS A 6 -11.63 -2.61 12.86
CA HIS A 6 -10.25 -2.72 12.44
C HIS A 6 -9.80 -1.44 11.74
N TYR A 7 -8.64 -0.94 12.10
CA TYR A 7 -8.10 0.31 11.58
C TYR A 7 -6.89 0.05 10.68
N VAL A 8 -6.81 0.75 9.56
CA VAL A 8 -5.68 0.66 8.64
C VAL A 8 -5.02 2.03 8.59
N PRO A 9 -4.10 2.43 9.47
CA PRO A 9 -3.45 3.73 9.32
C PRO A 9 -2.54 3.75 8.08
N ILE A 10 -2.69 4.75 7.22
CA ILE A 10 -1.72 5.06 6.16
C ILE A 10 -0.64 5.95 6.76
N LEU A 11 0.57 5.40 6.90
CA LEU A 11 1.73 6.04 7.49
C LEU A 11 2.71 6.40 6.39
N LYS A 12 3.16 7.66 6.31
CA LYS A 12 4.25 8.11 5.42
C LYS A 12 5.62 7.54 5.80
N TRP A 13 5.66 6.55 6.71
CA TRP A 13 6.86 5.91 7.22
C TRP A 13 8.00 6.85 7.63
N LYS A 14 7.67 8.07 8.09
CA LYS A 14 8.65 9.03 8.61
C LYS A 14 8.98 8.70 10.07
N ARG A 15 10.11 9.21 10.57
CA ARG A 15 10.58 8.98 11.95
C ARG A 15 9.53 9.27 13.03
N GLY A 16 8.66 10.26 12.82
CA GLY A 16 7.58 10.58 13.75
C GLY A 16 6.53 9.46 13.84
N GLU A 17 6.11 8.92 12.70
CA GLU A 17 5.13 7.83 12.62
C GLU A 17 5.72 6.50 13.09
N GLN A 18 7.00 6.23 12.75
CA GLN A 18 7.75 5.08 13.28
C GLN A 18 7.74 5.08 14.82
N LYS A 19 8.12 6.22 15.43
CA LYS A 19 8.09 6.39 16.89
C LYS A 19 6.68 6.30 17.47
N ALA A 20 5.67 6.86 16.77
CA ALA A 20 4.30 6.76 17.22
C ALA A 20 3.87 5.28 17.29
N LEU A 21 4.16 4.50 16.24
CA LEU A 21 3.89 3.08 16.18
C LEU A 21 4.66 2.30 17.26
N GLU A 22 5.92 2.63 17.51
CA GLU A 22 6.74 2.05 18.59
C GLU A 22 6.08 2.24 19.97
N LYS A 23 5.53 3.43 20.24
CA LYS A 23 4.93 3.79 21.53
C LYS A 23 3.49 3.32 21.72
N LEU A 24 2.83 2.79 20.69
CA LEU A 24 1.49 2.23 20.83
C LEU A 24 1.52 0.95 21.68
N ASN A 25 0.56 0.84 22.59
CA ASN A 25 0.36 -0.37 23.37
C ASN A 25 -0.16 -1.53 22.50
N MET A 26 -0.01 -2.77 23.00
CA MET A 26 -0.41 -3.97 22.25
C MET A 26 -1.90 -4.00 21.93
N SER A 27 -2.77 -3.48 22.81
CA SER A 27 -4.23 -3.48 22.56
C SER A 27 -4.61 -2.61 21.36
N HIS A 28 -3.96 -1.46 21.17
CA HIS A 28 -4.20 -0.64 19.97
C HIS A 28 -3.62 -1.30 18.73
N LYS A 29 -2.40 -1.84 18.81
CA LYS A 29 -1.79 -2.59 17.69
C LYS A 29 -2.66 -3.80 17.28
N ALA A 30 -3.36 -4.41 18.24
CA ALA A 30 -4.19 -5.57 17.98
C ALA A 30 -5.42 -5.28 17.10
N GLY A 31 -5.88 -4.04 17.05
CA GLY A 31 -7.00 -3.61 16.22
C GLY A 31 -6.59 -2.95 14.91
N MET A 32 -5.34 -3.08 14.47
CA MET A 32 -4.90 -2.45 13.22
C MET A 32 -3.98 -3.29 12.34
N THR A 33 -3.91 -2.89 11.08
CA THR A 33 -2.95 -3.32 10.05
C THR A 33 -2.43 -2.05 9.38
N PRO A 34 -1.25 -1.51 9.75
CA PRO A 34 -0.75 -0.29 9.14
C PRO A 34 -0.38 -0.51 7.67
N LEU A 35 -0.64 0.51 6.85
CA LEU A 35 -0.02 0.67 5.53
C LEU A 35 1.14 1.65 5.65
N ILE A 36 2.33 1.23 5.23
CA ILE A 36 3.53 2.07 5.26
C ILE A 36 3.89 2.50 3.83
N GLU A 37 4.11 3.79 3.64
CA GLU A 37 4.55 4.37 2.37
C GLU A 37 6.04 4.68 2.42
N ILE A 38 6.85 3.93 1.67
CA ILE A 38 8.29 4.16 1.58
C ILE A 38 8.55 5.51 0.92
N GLN A 39 9.18 6.41 1.67
CA GLN A 39 9.40 7.79 1.23
C GLN A 39 10.36 7.87 0.04
N PRO A 40 10.25 8.92 -0.80
CA PRO A 40 11.20 9.19 -1.87
C PRO A 40 12.65 9.22 -1.37
N VAL A 41 13.58 8.89 -2.26
CA VAL A 41 15.01 9.10 -1.99
C VAL A 41 15.23 10.61 -1.79
N PRO A 42 15.86 11.05 -0.68
CA PRO A 42 16.02 12.47 -0.42
C PRO A 42 16.91 13.16 -1.46
N TYR A 43 16.41 14.22 -2.08
CA TYR A 43 17.16 15.04 -3.02
C TYR A 43 17.91 16.18 -2.30
N ASP A 44 19.11 16.50 -2.77
CA ASP A 44 19.92 17.63 -2.33
C ASP A 44 19.94 18.73 -3.40
N HIS A 45 19.08 19.73 -3.24
CA HIS A 45 19.02 20.86 -4.17
C HIS A 45 20.30 21.70 -4.23
N GLN A 46 21.18 21.62 -3.23
CA GLN A 46 22.46 22.35 -3.28
C GLN A 46 23.48 21.64 -4.18
N LYS A 47 23.41 20.30 -4.23
CA LYS A 47 24.29 19.46 -5.05
C LYS A 47 23.66 19.05 -6.38
N SER A 48 22.37 19.33 -6.55
CA SER A 48 21.55 18.86 -7.67
C SER A 48 21.64 17.35 -7.87
N ASP A 49 21.62 16.60 -6.77
CA ASP A 49 21.82 15.15 -6.76
C ASP A 49 21.08 14.50 -5.58
N PHE A 50 20.84 13.19 -5.66
CA PHE A 50 20.26 12.42 -4.57
C PHE A 50 21.26 12.20 -3.44
N LYS A 51 20.77 12.22 -2.20
CA LYS A 51 21.61 12.06 -1.00
C LYS A 51 22.09 10.63 -0.77
N LYS A 52 21.48 9.67 -1.46
CA LYS A 52 21.65 8.23 -1.29
C LYS A 52 21.33 7.52 -2.59
N THR A 53 21.91 6.34 -2.80
CA THR A 53 21.40 5.38 -3.78
C THR A 53 20.11 4.72 -3.27
N VAL A 54 19.38 4.01 -4.15
CA VAL A 54 18.22 3.20 -3.75
C VAL A 54 18.60 2.16 -2.69
N ASP A 55 19.73 1.46 -2.88
CA ASP A 55 20.25 0.47 -1.94
C ASP A 55 20.50 1.08 -0.54
N GLU A 56 21.18 2.23 -0.48
CA GLU A 56 21.47 2.93 0.78
C GLU A 56 20.23 3.48 1.48
N HIS A 57 19.22 3.85 0.70
CA HIS A 57 17.95 4.35 1.21
C HIS A 57 17.12 3.24 1.85
N LEU A 58 17.09 2.06 1.23
CA LEU A 58 16.23 0.95 1.64
C LEU A 58 16.88 0.00 2.65
N LYS A 59 18.22 -0.01 2.79
CA LYS A 59 18.96 -1.02 3.57
C LYS A 59 18.41 -1.34 4.97
N ASP A 60 17.89 -0.35 5.69
CA ASP A 60 17.47 -0.49 7.09
C ASP A 60 15.95 -0.70 7.25
N VAL A 61 15.18 -0.76 6.15
CA VAL A 61 13.71 -0.76 6.19
C VAL A 61 13.13 -1.91 7.04
N GLY A 62 13.65 -3.12 6.88
CA GLY A 62 13.20 -4.29 7.65
C GLY A 62 13.45 -4.13 9.15
N THR A 63 14.62 -3.61 9.55
CA THR A 63 14.92 -3.34 10.95
C THR A 63 14.06 -2.21 11.53
N GLN A 64 13.80 -1.15 10.74
CA GLN A 64 12.92 -0.06 11.17
C GLN A 64 11.49 -0.55 11.42
N VAL A 65 10.97 -1.42 10.55
CA VAL A 65 9.65 -2.04 10.72
C VAL A 65 9.63 -2.92 11.95
N LYS A 66 10.63 -3.79 12.12
CA LYS A 66 10.74 -4.65 13.30
C LYS A 66 10.74 -3.84 14.60
N ASP A 67 11.51 -2.77 14.67
CA ASP A 67 11.63 -1.97 15.90
C ASP A 67 10.37 -1.15 16.18
N SER A 68 9.73 -0.61 15.14
CA SER A 68 8.55 0.26 15.28
C SER A 68 7.25 -0.53 15.46
N TRP A 69 7.02 -1.54 14.62
CA TRP A 69 5.82 -2.37 14.66
C TRP A 69 5.96 -3.45 15.74
N ASN A 70 7.06 -4.21 15.72
CA ASN A 70 7.38 -5.28 16.66
C ASN A 70 6.20 -6.23 16.95
N GLN A 71 5.47 -6.64 15.90
CA GLN A 71 4.39 -7.61 15.99
C GLN A 71 4.54 -8.64 14.88
N ASN A 72 4.25 -9.91 15.18
CA ASN A 72 4.08 -10.93 14.16
C ASN A 72 2.68 -10.83 13.52
N ARG A 73 2.40 -9.67 12.92
CA ARG A 73 1.13 -9.31 12.31
C ARG A 73 1.40 -8.57 11.00
N PRO A 74 0.53 -8.75 10.00
CA PRO A 74 0.74 -8.17 8.69
C PRO A 74 0.79 -6.65 8.72
N ILE A 75 1.52 -6.10 7.77
CA ILE A 75 1.47 -4.69 7.36
C ILE A 75 1.31 -4.63 5.85
N PHE A 76 0.67 -3.57 5.35
CA PHE A 76 0.67 -3.23 3.94
C PHE A 76 1.89 -2.38 3.61
N VAL A 77 2.55 -2.63 2.48
CA VAL A 77 3.79 -1.95 2.10
C VAL A 77 3.65 -1.34 0.72
N GLU A 78 3.64 -0.02 0.65
CA GLU A 78 3.63 0.74 -0.60
C GLU A 78 5.00 1.33 -0.89
N VAL A 79 5.54 1.01 -2.07
CA VAL A 79 6.84 1.51 -2.54
C VAL A 79 6.68 2.51 -3.69
N ASN A 80 5.46 2.73 -4.20
CA ASN A 80 5.23 3.62 -5.33
C ASN A 80 5.73 5.06 -5.09
N THR A 81 5.59 5.56 -3.85
CA THR A 81 6.04 6.90 -3.44
C THR A 81 7.56 7.07 -3.50
N LEU A 82 8.34 5.99 -3.66
CA LEU A 82 9.78 6.09 -3.88
C LEU A 82 10.12 6.93 -5.14
N TYR A 83 9.23 6.92 -6.13
CA TYR A 83 9.37 7.56 -7.43
C TYR A 83 8.68 8.92 -7.54
N ASP A 84 8.20 9.52 -6.44
CA ASP A 84 7.55 10.85 -6.48
C ASP A 84 8.54 11.99 -6.77
N ASN A 85 9.84 11.71 -6.84
CA ASN A 85 10.82 12.65 -7.36
C ASN A 85 11.02 12.38 -8.86
N GLU A 86 10.65 13.34 -9.71
CA GLU A 86 10.67 13.21 -11.18
C GLU A 86 12.06 12.90 -11.74
N ASP A 87 13.13 13.29 -11.04
CA ASP A 87 14.52 13.05 -11.45
C ASP A 87 15.04 11.67 -10.99
N PHE A 88 14.24 10.89 -10.25
CA PHE A 88 14.65 9.59 -9.71
C PHE A 88 14.24 8.44 -10.64
N ASP A 89 15.21 7.80 -11.30
CA ASP A 89 14.99 6.75 -12.30
C ASP A 89 15.57 5.37 -11.93
N GLU A 90 16.12 5.20 -10.74
CA GLU A 90 16.64 3.91 -10.26
C GLU A 90 15.49 2.91 -10.01
N GLN A 91 15.12 2.17 -11.06
CA GLN A 91 14.04 1.17 -11.02
C GLN A 91 14.45 -0.16 -10.39
N THR A 92 15.75 -0.39 -10.18
CA THR A 92 16.32 -1.61 -9.61
C THR A 92 17.48 -1.29 -8.68
N LEU A 93 17.66 -2.10 -7.64
CA LEU A 93 18.87 -2.13 -6.83
C LEU A 93 20.09 -2.55 -7.68
N GLN A 94 21.30 -2.36 -7.14
CA GLN A 94 22.55 -2.72 -7.82
C GLN A 94 22.61 -4.19 -8.29
N ASN A 95 21.92 -5.09 -7.60
CA ASN A 95 21.85 -6.52 -7.95
C ASN A 95 20.76 -6.85 -9.01
N GLY A 96 20.06 -5.84 -9.54
CA GLY A 96 18.96 -5.99 -10.48
C GLY A 96 17.61 -6.33 -9.85
N GLN A 97 17.52 -6.41 -8.52
CA GLN A 97 16.26 -6.65 -7.80
C GLN A 97 15.39 -5.39 -7.83
N HIS A 98 14.09 -5.55 -8.05
CA HIS A 98 13.15 -4.44 -7.96
C HIS A 98 12.97 -3.97 -6.50
N PRO A 99 12.88 -2.65 -6.21
CA PRO A 99 12.72 -2.13 -4.85
C PRO A 99 11.61 -2.77 -4.01
N VAL A 100 10.44 -3.01 -4.62
CA VAL A 100 9.34 -3.69 -3.90
C VAL A 100 9.70 -5.11 -3.45
N GLU A 101 10.45 -5.87 -4.27
CA GLU A 101 10.91 -7.21 -3.88
C GLU A 101 11.86 -7.10 -2.70
N PHE A 102 12.82 -6.17 -2.76
CA PHE A 102 13.79 -5.95 -1.68
C PHE A 102 13.14 -5.53 -0.36
N VAL A 103 12.22 -4.57 -0.40
CA VAL A 103 11.57 -4.05 0.82
C VAL A 103 10.75 -5.15 1.49
N ILE A 104 9.94 -5.89 0.71
CA ILE A 104 9.14 -7.00 1.25
C ILE A 104 10.06 -8.09 1.81
N ASP A 105 11.10 -8.49 1.07
CA ASP A 105 12.07 -9.48 1.52
C ASP A 105 12.74 -9.10 2.84
N SER A 106 13.12 -7.82 2.98
CA SER A 106 13.77 -7.28 4.16
C SER A 106 12.84 -7.31 5.38
N ILE A 107 11.57 -6.96 5.21
CA ILE A 107 10.57 -6.95 6.29
C ILE A 107 10.21 -8.38 6.72
N GLU A 108 9.96 -9.28 5.77
CA GLU A 108 9.66 -10.70 6.01
C GLU A 108 10.83 -11.40 6.71
N SER A 109 12.07 -11.14 6.27
CA SER A 109 13.27 -11.70 6.91
C SER A 109 13.49 -11.20 8.34
N ASN A 110 12.88 -10.08 8.70
CA ASN A 110 12.87 -9.54 10.06
C ASN A 110 11.66 -9.99 10.89
N GLY A 111 10.84 -10.91 10.37
CA GLY A 111 9.77 -11.60 11.10
C GLY A 111 8.43 -10.86 11.13
N THR A 112 8.24 -9.85 10.27
CA THR A 112 6.94 -9.19 10.09
C THR A 112 6.34 -9.62 8.76
N PRO A 113 5.12 -10.21 8.73
CA PRO A 113 4.44 -10.50 7.48
C PRO A 113 4.18 -9.21 6.69
N ALA A 114 4.50 -9.20 5.40
CA ALA A 114 4.38 -8.01 4.56
C ALA A 114 3.53 -8.30 3.32
N ILE A 115 2.50 -7.48 3.13
CA ILE A 115 1.58 -7.56 1.99
C ILE A 115 1.92 -6.40 1.05
N PRO A 116 2.29 -6.67 -0.21
CA PRO A 116 2.61 -5.60 -1.16
C PRO A 116 1.36 -4.80 -1.53
N VAL A 117 1.52 -3.48 -1.67
CA VAL A 117 0.48 -2.58 -2.19
C VAL A 117 0.80 -2.22 -3.64
N THR A 118 -0.21 -2.23 -4.50
CA THR A 118 -0.15 -1.73 -5.87
C THR A 118 -1.42 -0.96 -6.23
N GLY A 119 -1.40 -0.25 -7.35
CA GLY A 119 -2.59 0.34 -7.97
C GLY A 119 -2.90 -0.31 -9.32
N ILE A 120 -3.97 0.17 -9.96
CA ILE A 120 -4.42 -0.33 -11.27
C ILE A 120 -3.37 -0.05 -12.34
N TYR A 121 -3.00 1.22 -12.47
CA TYR A 121 -2.07 1.66 -13.50
C TYR A 121 -0.65 1.77 -12.93
N ARG A 122 0.16 0.74 -13.14
CA ARG A 122 1.61 0.75 -12.87
C ARG A 122 2.35 0.24 -14.10
N TYR A 123 3.64 0.56 -14.17
CA TYR A 123 4.49 0.03 -15.24
C TYR A 123 4.68 -1.48 -15.09
N GLN A 124 4.85 -2.18 -16.21
CA GLN A 124 4.80 -3.64 -16.24
C GLN A 124 5.80 -4.31 -15.29
N GLN A 125 7.03 -3.79 -15.21
CA GLN A 125 8.08 -4.35 -14.35
C GLN A 125 7.73 -4.22 -12.85
N PHE A 126 6.93 -3.22 -12.47
CA PHE A 126 6.41 -3.11 -11.11
C PHE A 126 5.44 -4.25 -10.81
N HIS A 127 4.45 -4.49 -11.69
CA HIS A 127 3.50 -5.59 -11.50
C HIS A 127 4.19 -6.96 -11.60
N ASP A 128 5.21 -7.13 -12.45
CA ASP A 128 6.02 -8.35 -12.48
C ASP A 128 6.69 -8.62 -11.12
N ALA A 129 7.23 -7.57 -10.50
CA ALA A 129 7.83 -7.64 -9.17
C ALA A 129 6.80 -7.98 -8.08
N ILE A 130 5.62 -7.36 -8.12
CA ILE A 130 4.49 -7.69 -7.23
C ILE A 130 4.09 -9.17 -7.38
N LYS A 131 3.96 -9.66 -8.62
CA LYS A 131 3.62 -11.06 -8.92
C LYS A 131 4.65 -12.04 -8.34
N LYS A 132 5.94 -11.73 -8.41
CA LYS A 132 7.00 -12.54 -7.76
C LYS A 132 6.82 -12.58 -6.24
N VAL A 133 6.54 -11.43 -5.63
CA VAL A 133 6.31 -11.31 -4.17
C VAL A 133 5.09 -12.15 -3.75
N ILE A 134 3.97 -12.02 -4.46
CA ILE A 134 2.74 -12.81 -4.21
C ILE A 134 3.06 -14.31 -4.26
N LYS A 135 3.72 -14.77 -5.32
CA LYS A 135 4.09 -16.19 -5.48
C LYS A 135 5.03 -16.69 -4.38
N LYS A 136 5.97 -15.86 -3.94
CA LYS A 136 6.98 -16.20 -2.93
C LYS A 136 6.37 -16.32 -1.54
N TYR A 137 5.58 -15.33 -1.11
CA TYR A 137 5.11 -15.21 0.27
C TYR A 137 3.67 -15.67 0.49
N LYS A 138 2.84 -15.70 -0.56
CA LYS A 138 1.43 -16.13 -0.52
C LYS A 138 0.63 -15.41 0.57
N ARG A 139 0.72 -14.08 0.54
CA ARG A 139 0.09 -13.16 1.51
C ARG A 139 -1.01 -12.30 0.91
N GLY A 140 -1.42 -12.57 -0.32
CA GLY A 140 -2.32 -11.68 -1.04
C GLY A 140 -1.62 -10.44 -1.59
N VAL A 141 -2.44 -9.47 -1.99
CA VAL A 141 -2.03 -8.13 -2.43
C VAL A 141 -3.04 -7.10 -1.94
N CYS A 142 -2.60 -5.89 -1.67
CA CYS A 142 -3.49 -4.76 -1.44
C CYS A 142 -3.56 -3.87 -2.69
N LEU A 143 -4.77 -3.65 -3.22
CA LEU A 143 -5.05 -2.67 -4.25
C LEU A 143 -5.46 -1.34 -3.61
N ARG A 144 -4.64 -0.31 -3.76
CA ARG A 144 -4.99 1.05 -3.36
C ARG A 144 -5.52 1.80 -4.58
N LEU A 145 -6.79 2.20 -4.50
CA LEU A 145 -7.49 2.96 -5.52
C LEU A 145 -7.59 4.42 -5.07
N ASP A 146 -7.24 5.35 -5.94
CA ASP A 146 -7.39 6.79 -5.65
C ASP A 146 -8.46 7.45 -6.51
N ASP A 147 -8.64 8.77 -6.35
CA ASP A 147 -9.65 9.55 -7.08
C ASP A 147 -9.54 9.40 -8.61
N SER A 148 -8.33 9.18 -9.15
CA SER A 148 -8.15 8.98 -10.58
C SER A 148 -8.70 7.62 -11.04
N ASP A 149 -8.48 6.57 -10.25
CA ASP A 149 -9.02 5.23 -10.52
C ASP A 149 -10.56 5.22 -10.41
N LEU A 150 -11.12 6.03 -9.51
CA LEU A 150 -12.56 6.12 -9.26
C LEU A 150 -13.30 7.08 -10.19
N SER A 151 -12.59 7.69 -11.15
CA SER A 151 -13.16 8.68 -12.05
C SER A 151 -14.02 8.08 -13.17
N ASP A 152 -13.75 6.83 -13.59
CA ASP A 152 -14.56 6.05 -14.52
C ASP A 152 -14.98 4.72 -13.90
N LEU A 153 -16.09 4.75 -13.15
CA LEU A 153 -16.63 3.57 -12.51
C LEU A 153 -17.13 2.50 -13.50
N ASN A 154 -17.38 2.86 -14.77
CA ASN A 154 -17.86 1.89 -15.75
C ASN A 154 -16.75 0.94 -16.19
N SER A 155 -15.49 1.40 -16.22
CA SER A 155 -14.33 0.57 -16.57
C SER A 155 -13.68 -0.07 -15.35
N LEU A 156 -13.86 0.49 -14.15
CA LEU A 156 -13.17 0.10 -12.92
C LEU A 156 -13.12 -1.42 -12.68
N ASN A 157 -14.25 -2.13 -12.82
CA ASN A 157 -14.27 -3.59 -12.65
C ASN A 157 -13.40 -4.31 -13.67
N ALA A 158 -13.44 -3.89 -14.94
CA ALA A 158 -12.63 -4.50 -15.99
C ALA A 158 -11.15 -4.20 -15.77
N ASP A 159 -10.82 -3.00 -15.31
CA ASP A 159 -9.46 -2.57 -14.99
C ASP A 159 -8.90 -3.35 -13.79
N ILE A 160 -9.69 -3.52 -12.71
CA ILE A 160 -9.30 -4.36 -11.57
C ILE A 160 -9.08 -5.80 -12.03
N ASN A 161 -10.03 -6.40 -12.76
CA ASN A 161 -9.90 -7.79 -13.24
C ASN A 161 -8.66 -7.97 -14.12
N THR A 162 -8.33 -6.99 -14.96
CA THR A 162 -7.11 -7.01 -15.79
C THR A 162 -5.85 -7.12 -14.92
N VAL A 163 -5.80 -6.37 -13.82
CA VAL A 163 -4.67 -6.42 -12.88
C VAL A 163 -4.64 -7.73 -12.12
N LEU A 164 -5.78 -8.23 -11.64
CA LEU A 164 -5.85 -9.51 -10.93
C LEU A 164 -5.42 -10.68 -11.83
N ASP A 165 -5.89 -10.71 -13.07
CA ASP A 165 -5.50 -11.68 -14.08
C ASP A 165 -4.00 -11.63 -14.37
N PHE A 166 -3.44 -10.42 -14.52
CA PHE A 166 -2.00 -10.24 -14.70
C PHE A 166 -1.21 -10.79 -13.51
N LEU A 167 -1.64 -10.47 -12.29
CA LEU A 167 -1.00 -10.91 -11.05
C LEU A 167 -1.21 -12.41 -10.75
N GLU A 168 -2.11 -13.08 -11.48
CA GLU A 168 -2.54 -14.46 -11.23
C GLU A 168 -3.07 -14.67 -9.81
N ILE A 169 -3.88 -13.73 -9.32
CA ILE A 169 -4.45 -13.75 -7.97
C ILE A 169 -5.97 -13.75 -8.00
N ILE A 170 -6.58 -14.48 -7.05
CA ILE A 170 -8.03 -14.53 -6.91
C ILE A 170 -8.53 -13.34 -6.05
N PRO A 171 -9.76 -12.84 -6.26
CA PRO A 171 -10.30 -11.73 -5.48
C PRO A 171 -10.25 -11.94 -3.96
N GLU A 172 -10.40 -13.18 -3.50
CA GLU A 172 -10.42 -13.55 -2.07
C GLU A 172 -9.07 -13.39 -1.36
N GLU A 173 -7.99 -13.14 -2.11
CA GLU A 173 -6.65 -12.81 -1.59
C GLU A 173 -6.28 -11.34 -1.86
N VAL A 174 -7.29 -10.49 -2.12
CA VAL A 174 -7.12 -9.07 -2.45
C VAL A 174 -7.78 -8.20 -1.39
N ASP A 175 -6.98 -7.36 -0.75
CA ASP A 175 -7.46 -6.25 0.07
C ASP A 175 -7.63 -4.99 -0.78
N ILE A 176 -8.71 -4.23 -0.61
CA ILE A 176 -8.89 -2.94 -1.29
C ILE A 176 -8.85 -1.78 -0.29
N ILE A 177 -8.07 -0.75 -0.63
CA ILE A 177 -8.09 0.55 0.04
C ILE A 177 -8.58 1.61 -0.95
N LEU A 178 -9.69 2.28 -0.63
CA LEU A 178 -10.12 3.48 -1.34
C LEU A 178 -9.51 4.70 -0.67
N ASP A 179 -8.54 5.33 -1.31
CA ASP A 179 -7.87 6.54 -0.84
C ASP A 179 -8.36 7.78 -1.57
N TYR A 180 -9.29 8.49 -0.94
CA TYR A 180 -9.79 9.76 -1.46
C TYR A 180 -8.85 10.95 -1.22
N LYS A 181 -7.67 10.73 -0.66
CA LYS A 181 -6.67 11.76 -0.35
C LYS A 181 -7.34 12.96 0.35
N TYR A 182 -7.19 14.15 -0.22
CA TYR A 182 -7.84 15.37 0.23
C TYR A 182 -9.18 15.56 -0.49
N ILE A 183 -10.28 15.49 0.27
CA ILE A 183 -11.61 15.79 -0.23
C ILE A 183 -11.94 17.26 0.02
N SER A 184 -12.07 18.03 -1.05
CA SER A 184 -12.61 19.39 -0.95
C SER A 184 -14.13 19.38 -0.75
N HIS A 185 -14.70 20.45 -0.19
CA HIS A 185 -16.15 20.59 0.00
C HIS A 185 -16.97 20.44 -1.30
N LYS A 186 -16.38 20.75 -2.47
CA LYS A 186 -17.05 20.65 -3.77
C LYS A 186 -17.17 19.20 -4.28
N GLN A 187 -16.33 18.29 -3.81
CA GLN A 187 -16.27 16.90 -4.29
C GLN A 187 -17.15 15.94 -3.48
N LYS A 188 -17.67 16.37 -2.32
CA LYS A 188 -18.40 15.50 -1.36
C LYS A 188 -19.54 14.66 -1.98
N ASN A 189 -20.33 15.24 -2.88
CA ASN A 189 -21.49 14.54 -3.44
C ASN A 189 -21.09 13.50 -4.50
N HIS A 190 -20.00 13.72 -5.24
CA HIS A 190 -19.50 12.76 -6.24
C HIS A 190 -18.95 11.50 -5.57
N LEU A 191 -18.29 11.69 -4.43
CA LEU A 191 -17.62 10.63 -3.67
C LEU A 191 -18.60 9.67 -3.01
N LEU A 192 -19.74 10.16 -2.51
CA LEU A 192 -20.78 9.31 -1.94
C LEU A 192 -21.37 8.36 -2.99
N SER A 193 -21.60 8.85 -4.20
CA SER A 193 -22.10 8.03 -5.31
C SER A 193 -21.07 6.98 -5.73
N SER A 194 -19.79 7.36 -5.84
CA SER A 194 -18.74 6.40 -6.20
C SER A 194 -18.51 5.34 -5.12
N THR A 195 -18.48 5.72 -3.84
CA THR A 195 -18.37 4.75 -2.73
C THR A 195 -19.51 3.72 -2.75
N ILE A 196 -20.77 4.16 -2.92
CA ILE A 196 -21.93 3.27 -2.92
C ILE A 196 -21.89 2.31 -4.11
N LEU A 197 -21.49 2.80 -5.30
CA LEU A 197 -21.37 1.98 -6.49
C LEU A 197 -20.25 0.94 -6.32
N THR A 198 -19.05 1.35 -5.91
CA THR A 198 -17.91 0.43 -5.71
C THR A 198 -18.21 -0.66 -4.67
N ILE A 199 -18.92 -0.32 -3.59
CA ILE A 199 -19.35 -1.30 -2.58
C ILE A 199 -20.44 -2.22 -3.12
N GLY A 200 -21.34 -1.74 -3.98
CA GLY A 200 -22.43 -2.53 -4.54
C GLY A 200 -22.07 -3.44 -5.71
N GLU A 201 -20.83 -3.40 -6.21
CA GLU A 201 -20.37 -4.21 -7.35
C GLU A 201 -20.15 -5.68 -6.97
N PRO A 202 -20.41 -6.67 -7.85
CA PRO A 202 -20.26 -8.09 -7.53
C PRO A 202 -18.87 -8.52 -7.04
N LEU A 203 -17.84 -7.73 -7.38
CA LEU A 203 -16.47 -7.97 -6.96
C LEU A 203 -16.29 -7.76 -5.44
N SER A 204 -17.02 -6.82 -4.83
CA SER A 204 -16.92 -6.47 -3.40
C SER A 204 -17.14 -7.69 -2.50
N ASN A 205 -18.13 -8.52 -2.86
CA ASN A 205 -18.54 -9.72 -2.13
C ASN A 205 -17.47 -10.83 -2.11
N LYS A 206 -16.40 -10.68 -2.91
CA LYS A 206 -15.33 -11.67 -3.03
C LYS A 206 -13.98 -11.18 -2.51
N LEU A 207 -13.88 -9.92 -2.08
CA LEU A 207 -12.62 -9.34 -1.59
C LEU A 207 -12.26 -9.88 -0.20
N GLU A 208 -10.97 -9.90 0.13
CA GLU A 208 -10.51 -10.27 1.48
C GLU A 208 -10.92 -9.21 2.52
N SER A 209 -10.71 -7.94 2.20
CA SER A 209 -11.19 -6.81 3.00
C SER A 209 -11.32 -5.52 2.19
N PHE A 210 -12.07 -4.56 2.72
CA PHE A 210 -12.30 -3.26 2.10
C PHE A 210 -12.16 -2.13 3.13
N SER A 211 -11.30 -1.15 2.85
CA SER A 211 -11.08 0.00 3.73
C SER A 211 -11.22 1.32 2.99
N LEU A 212 -11.90 2.27 3.63
CA LEU A 212 -12.14 3.62 3.13
C LEU A 212 -11.23 4.61 3.85
N HIS A 213 -10.50 5.42 3.09
CA HIS A 213 -9.55 6.41 3.59
C HIS A 213 -9.82 7.81 3.07
N ARG A 214 -9.68 8.74 3.99
CA ARG A 214 -9.69 10.18 3.78
C ARG A 214 -8.70 10.80 4.75
N ALA A 215 -8.08 11.92 4.39
CA ALA A 215 -7.06 12.58 5.22
C ALA A 215 -7.48 12.85 6.69
N ASP A 216 -8.78 12.89 7.00
CA ASP A 216 -9.38 13.07 8.33
C ASP A 216 -10.20 11.87 8.85
N TYR A 217 -10.31 10.76 8.12
CA TYR A 217 -11.19 9.64 8.47
C TYR A 217 -10.80 8.31 7.81
N CYS A 218 -10.83 7.20 8.55
CA CYS A 218 -10.65 5.85 8.02
C CYS A 218 -11.76 4.94 8.55
N ARG A 219 -12.33 4.07 7.70
CA ARG A 219 -13.31 3.07 8.11
C ARG A 219 -13.15 1.79 7.29
N THR A 220 -13.00 0.65 7.96
CA THR A 220 -13.08 -0.67 7.32
C THR A 220 -14.54 -1.09 7.19
N LEU A 221 -14.91 -1.61 6.02
CA LEU A 221 -16.26 -2.11 5.72
C LEU A 221 -16.15 -3.60 5.40
N HIS A 222 -17.17 -4.36 5.78
CA HIS A 222 -17.32 -5.77 5.43
C HIS A 222 -18.75 -5.97 4.96
N GLU A 223 -18.93 -6.61 3.80
CA GLU A 223 -20.24 -7.12 3.39
C GLU A 223 -20.36 -8.57 3.88
N GLY A 224 -21.43 -8.86 4.61
CA GLY A 224 -21.67 -10.15 5.26
C GLY A 224 -22.42 -11.15 4.38
#